data_AF-A0A2E9U4M3-F1
#
_entry.id   AF-A0A2E9U4M3-F1
#
_cell.length_a   1.000
_cell.length_b   1.000
_cell.length_c   1.000
_cell.angle_alpha   90.00
_cell.angle_beta   90.00
_cell.angle_gamma   90.00
#
_symmetry.space_group_name_H-M   'P 1'
#
loop_
_entity.id
_entity.type
_entity.pdbx_description
1 polymer ?
#
loop_
_entity_poly.entity_id
_entity_poly.type
_entity_poly.pdbx_seq_one_letter_code
_entity_poly.pdbx_strand_id
1 'polypeptide(L)'
;MKNVFNEGISKKIMGRYLRFGLHLTTIALFTFFCLYTFGYFDIDGERLDHGWGGYRLNLLSIINPEGLRANWSMITGNLFTYENSRIGDYEGFNYLGMGMVINVLLAIFLTIKRKIAFSSTNSKLIIIFCLLLIIFSLTNHIAFGPYELVSYNFPEFLKIFTAPFRASGRFFWPVYYIIFISSLVIVFKNLDSKKVLVYALAILLIQVVDLSGGMRTINRISTNNQYSPLPKESFEIPGLDAVAKDYEKLIYVFPSYAPKNWIQLTYFAYRNNLKTNFMYFGRRNKTAEDRYIREITLQFERNNLSKDSIYYFSDKKLWEGFYSKVGNTSKKIEIIDNHGKSHLIILPDK
;
A
#
# COMPACT_ATOMS: atom_id res chain seq x y z
N MET A 1 -30.07 -26.60 41.47
CA MET A 1 -30.47 -25.98 40.19
C MET A 1 -31.38 -24.75 40.40
N LYS A 2 -30.94 -23.79 41.24
CA LYS A 2 -31.49 -22.44 41.40
C LYS A 2 -30.44 -21.66 42.18
N ASN A 3 -30.17 -20.41 41.78
CA ASN A 3 -29.22 -19.44 42.37
C ASN A 3 -27.85 -19.28 41.68
N VAL A 4 -27.80 -19.23 40.34
CA VAL A 4 -26.65 -18.65 39.61
C VAL A 4 -27.01 -17.31 38.94
N PHE A 5 -28.25 -16.84 39.06
CA PHE A 5 -28.69 -15.55 38.53
C PHE A 5 -29.38 -14.72 39.61
N ASN A 6 -28.58 -14.06 40.45
CA ASN A 6 -29.02 -12.82 41.09
C ASN A 6 -27.82 -12.08 41.65
N GLU A 7 -27.40 -11.01 40.97
CA GLU A 7 -27.13 -9.73 41.61
C GLU A 7 -26.99 -8.64 40.54
N GLY A 8 -27.83 -7.62 40.66
CA GLY A 8 -28.12 -6.63 39.64
C GLY A 8 -26.91 -5.84 39.16
N ILE A 9 -26.70 -5.86 37.84
CA ILE A 9 -25.89 -4.86 37.16
C ILE A 9 -26.52 -3.49 37.49
N SER A 10 -25.83 -2.68 38.30
CA SER A 10 -26.27 -1.32 38.65
C SER A 10 -26.73 -0.56 37.40
N LYS A 11 -27.84 0.20 37.48
CA LYS A 11 -28.36 1.01 36.35
C LYS A 11 -27.27 1.85 35.68
N LYS A 12 -26.26 2.29 36.43
CA LYS A 12 -25.09 3.03 35.93
C LYS A 12 -24.16 2.17 35.07
N ILE A 13 -23.93 0.92 35.48
CA ILE A 13 -23.15 -0.08 34.74
C ILE A 13 -23.91 -0.49 33.47
N MET A 14 -25.22 -0.76 33.59
CA MET A 14 -26.07 -1.10 32.44
C MET A 14 -26.13 0.05 31.43
N GLY A 15 -26.26 1.31 31.89
CA GLY A 15 -26.18 2.49 31.03
C GLY A 15 -24.80 2.70 30.39
N ARG A 16 -23.72 2.20 31.01
CA ARG A 16 -22.37 2.22 30.41
C ARG A 16 -22.24 1.21 29.28
N TYR A 17 -22.72 -0.02 29.48
CA TYR A 17 -22.77 -1.03 28.42
C TYR A 17 -23.68 -0.63 27.27
N LEU A 18 -24.83 -0.03 27.58
CA LEU A 18 -25.76 0.46 26.55
C LEU A 18 -25.13 1.58 25.71
N ARG A 19 -24.47 2.55 26.34
CA ARG A 19 -23.71 3.59 25.62
C ARG A 19 -22.57 3.00 24.80
N PHE A 20 -21.83 2.05 25.36
CA PHE A 20 -20.75 1.39 24.63
C PHE A 20 -21.29 0.64 23.39
N GLY A 21 -22.37 -0.11 23.56
CA GLY A 21 -23.06 -0.78 22.45
C GLY A 21 -23.53 0.20 21.40
N LEU A 22 -24.18 1.30 21.82
CA LEU A 22 -24.62 2.36 20.92
C LEU A 22 -23.44 2.96 20.13
N HIS A 23 -22.35 3.33 20.80
CA HIS A 23 -21.16 3.86 20.13
C HIS A 23 -20.57 2.86 19.13
N LEU A 24 -20.46 1.58 19.51
CA LEU A 24 -19.94 0.54 18.64
C LEU A 24 -20.84 0.35 17.40
N THR A 25 -22.16 0.32 17.60
CA THR A 25 -23.12 0.22 16.51
C THR A 25 -23.07 1.45 15.60
N THR A 26 -22.99 2.65 16.15
CA THR A 26 -22.85 3.89 15.36
C THR A 26 -21.56 3.86 14.53
N ILE A 27 -20.43 3.47 15.12
CA ILE A 27 -19.15 3.35 14.41
C ILE A 27 -19.25 2.31 13.29
N ALA A 28 -19.86 1.15 13.57
CA ALA A 28 -20.03 0.10 12.58
C ALA A 28 -20.91 0.57 11.42
N LEU A 29 -22.09 1.14 11.70
CA LEU A 29 -23.02 1.65 10.68
C LEU A 29 -22.38 2.76 9.84
N PHE A 30 -21.69 3.70 10.47
CA PHE A 30 -20.98 4.77 9.76
C PHE A 30 -19.86 4.21 8.88
N THR A 31 -19.14 3.19 9.35
CA THR A 31 -18.12 2.49 8.56
C THR A 31 -18.75 1.80 7.35
N PHE A 32 -19.84 1.06 7.54
CA PHE A 32 -20.56 0.41 6.43
C PHE A 32 -21.08 1.42 5.42
N PHE A 33 -21.63 2.54 5.88
CA PHE A 33 -22.07 3.63 5.00
C PHE A 33 -20.90 4.21 4.19
N CYS A 34 -19.73 4.44 4.82
CA CYS A 34 -18.54 4.89 4.10
C CYS A 34 -18.08 3.85 3.07
N LEU A 35 -17.99 2.57 3.46
CA LEU A 35 -17.60 1.49 2.54
C LEU A 35 -18.56 1.39 1.34
N TYR A 36 -19.85 1.53 1.58
CA TYR A 36 -20.86 1.53 0.52
C TYR A 36 -20.71 2.74 -0.42
N THR A 37 -20.63 3.95 0.13
CA THR A 37 -20.51 5.19 -0.68
C THR A 37 -19.23 5.26 -1.51
N PHE A 38 -18.15 4.64 -1.03
CA PHE A 38 -16.90 4.52 -1.80
C PHE A 38 -16.86 3.30 -2.73
N GLY A 39 -17.97 2.57 -2.92
CA GLY A 39 -18.06 1.46 -3.86
C GLY A 39 -17.24 0.22 -3.46
N TYR A 40 -16.97 0.04 -2.16
CA TYR A 40 -16.15 -1.07 -1.66
C TYR A 40 -16.73 -2.45 -2.02
N PHE A 41 -18.06 -2.53 -2.16
CA PHE A 41 -18.80 -3.75 -2.45
C PHE A 41 -19.00 -4.02 -3.95
N ASP A 42 -18.70 -3.07 -4.84
CA ASP A 42 -18.89 -3.21 -6.30
C ASP A 42 -17.70 -3.88 -7.01
N ILE A 43 -16.74 -4.35 -6.23
CA ILE A 43 -15.48 -4.90 -6.71
C ILE A 43 -15.57 -6.42 -6.65
N ASP A 44 -15.58 -7.05 -7.83
CA ASP A 44 -15.34 -8.48 -7.96
C ASP A 44 -13.89 -8.76 -7.53
N GLY A 45 -13.74 -9.40 -6.37
CA GLY A 45 -12.44 -9.72 -5.80
C GLY A 45 -11.69 -10.75 -6.64
N GLU A 46 -11.06 -10.32 -7.74
CA GLU A 46 -9.92 -11.07 -8.25
C GLU A 46 -8.96 -11.27 -7.08
N ARG A 47 -8.54 -12.52 -6.89
CA ARG A 47 -7.53 -12.92 -5.91
C ARG A 47 -6.25 -12.14 -6.22
N LEU A 48 -6.13 -10.94 -5.64
CA LEU A 48 -4.97 -10.08 -5.76
C LEU A 48 -3.73 -10.92 -5.47
N ASP A 49 -2.76 -10.86 -6.39
CA ASP A 49 -1.60 -11.75 -6.42
C ASP A 49 -1.02 -11.97 -5.02
N HIS A 50 -0.81 -13.26 -4.72
CA HIS A 50 -0.18 -13.84 -3.52
C HIS A 50 -0.98 -13.86 -2.19
N GLY A 51 -2.14 -13.21 -2.09
CA GLY A 51 -3.05 -13.35 -0.93
C GLY A 51 -2.43 -13.06 0.46
N TRP A 52 -3.13 -13.47 1.53
CA TRP A 52 -2.59 -13.41 2.88
C TRP A 52 -1.39 -14.35 3.02
N GLY A 53 -0.24 -13.81 3.44
CA GLY A 53 1.04 -14.51 3.51
C GLY A 53 1.99 -14.23 2.35
N GLY A 54 1.51 -13.64 1.25
CA GLY A 54 2.36 -13.13 0.18
C GLY A 54 3.21 -11.91 0.60
N TYR A 55 2.69 -11.10 1.51
CA TYR A 55 3.26 -9.83 1.98
C TYR A 55 3.39 -9.81 3.50
N ARG A 56 4.09 -10.81 4.02
CA ARG A 56 4.19 -11.17 5.44
C ARG A 56 5.23 -10.35 6.20
N LEU A 57 5.22 -10.47 7.53
CA LEU A 57 6.32 -10.08 8.38
C LEU A 57 7.43 -11.14 8.34
N ASN A 58 8.68 -10.73 8.11
CA ASN A 58 9.85 -11.55 8.39
C ASN A 58 10.34 -11.29 9.82
N LEU A 59 10.73 -12.33 10.56
CA LEU A 59 11.18 -12.18 11.95
C LEU A 59 12.44 -11.29 12.09
N LEU A 60 13.27 -11.19 11.05
CA LEU A 60 14.45 -10.33 11.02
C LEU A 60 14.18 -8.91 10.54
N SER A 61 12.91 -8.54 10.26
CA SER A 61 12.57 -7.22 9.68
C SER A 61 13.00 -6.04 10.55
N ILE A 62 13.11 -6.23 11.88
CA ILE A 62 13.50 -5.16 12.82
C ILE A 62 15.00 -4.77 12.75
N ILE A 63 15.85 -5.66 12.21
CA ILE A 63 17.28 -5.44 12.04
C ILE A 63 17.73 -5.43 10.58
N ASN A 64 16.89 -5.88 9.65
CA ASN A 64 17.16 -5.83 8.21
C ASN A 64 16.96 -4.39 7.69
N PRO A 65 18.00 -3.71 7.20
CA PRO A 65 17.87 -2.36 6.69
C PRO A 65 17.38 -2.29 5.24
N GLU A 66 17.18 -3.43 4.56
CA GLU A 66 16.76 -3.47 3.16
C GLU A 66 15.27 -3.09 3.02
N GLY A 67 15.02 -1.86 2.56
CA GLY A 67 13.69 -1.42 2.14
C GLY A 67 13.52 -1.54 0.63
N LEU A 68 12.29 -1.31 0.12
CA LEU A 68 11.93 -1.49 -1.29
C LEU A 68 12.87 -0.81 -2.32
N ARG A 69 13.46 0.34 -1.96
CA ARG A 69 14.25 1.18 -2.89
C ARG A 69 15.64 1.55 -2.36
N ALA A 70 15.94 1.18 -1.12
CA ALA A 70 17.13 1.65 -0.45
C ALA A 70 17.45 0.75 0.73
N ASN A 71 18.74 0.51 0.92
CA ASN A 71 19.27 0.11 2.20
C ASN A 71 19.29 1.34 3.12
N TRP A 72 18.60 1.25 4.25
CA TRP A 72 18.46 2.35 5.19
C TRP A 72 19.66 2.54 6.10
N SER A 73 20.48 1.52 6.32
CA SER A 73 21.58 1.55 7.29
C SER A 73 22.91 1.86 6.64
N MET A 74 23.54 2.93 7.13
CA MET A 74 24.93 3.26 6.84
C MET A 74 25.90 2.47 7.74
N ILE A 75 25.50 2.13 8.97
CA ILE A 75 26.39 1.47 9.94
C ILE A 75 26.51 -0.01 9.64
N THR A 76 25.39 -0.70 9.43
CA THR A 76 25.38 -2.15 9.17
C THR A 76 25.56 -2.46 7.70
N GLY A 77 25.25 -1.51 6.80
CA GLY A 77 25.26 -1.74 5.35
C GLY A 77 24.47 -3.01 5.01
N ASN A 78 25.12 -3.95 4.34
CA ASN A 78 24.50 -5.22 3.92
C ASN A 78 24.66 -6.36 4.94
N LEU A 79 25.18 -6.10 6.15
CA LEU A 79 25.47 -7.16 7.13
C LEU A 79 24.23 -7.99 7.51
N PHE A 80 23.07 -7.34 7.67
CA PHE A 80 21.82 -7.98 8.07
C PHE A 80 20.82 -8.12 6.92
N THR A 81 21.22 -7.80 5.70
CA THR A 81 20.37 -7.94 4.52
C THR A 81 20.30 -9.39 4.08
N TYR A 82 19.15 -9.80 3.56
CA TYR A 82 18.92 -11.14 3.03
C TYR A 82 18.04 -11.06 1.79
N GLU A 83 18.13 -12.09 0.95
CA GLU A 83 17.22 -12.25 -0.17
C GLU A 83 15.80 -12.55 0.31
N ASN A 84 14.83 -11.85 -0.27
CA ASN A 84 13.42 -12.07 0.06
C ASN A 84 12.98 -13.44 -0.44
N SER A 85 12.45 -14.25 0.47
CA SER A 85 11.93 -15.59 0.18
C SER A 85 10.61 -15.55 -0.62
N ARG A 86 9.87 -14.44 -0.55
CA ARG A 86 8.65 -14.18 -1.33
C ARG A 86 8.69 -12.77 -1.91
N ILE A 87 8.05 -12.59 -3.07
CA ILE A 87 7.98 -11.30 -3.77
C ILE A 87 7.50 -10.17 -2.86
N GLY A 88 6.57 -10.42 -1.93
CA GLY A 88 5.98 -9.40 -1.08
C GLY A 88 6.65 -9.17 0.27
N ASP A 89 7.74 -9.86 0.61
CA ASP A 89 8.39 -9.75 1.94
C ASP A 89 8.83 -8.30 2.26
N TYR A 90 9.09 -7.48 1.23
CA TYR A 90 9.42 -6.05 1.41
C TYR A 90 8.31 -5.22 2.07
N GLU A 91 7.04 -5.65 2.02
CA GLU A 91 5.93 -4.95 2.70
C GLU A 91 6.04 -5.05 4.22
N GLY A 92 6.75 -6.05 4.72
CA GLY A 92 7.08 -6.24 6.13
C GLY A 92 8.28 -5.42 6.60
N PHE A 93 8.79 -4.46 5.81
CA PHE A 93 9.92 -3.61 6.20
C PHE A 93 9.63 -2.88 7.53
N ASN A 94 10.50 -3.10 8.53
CA ASN A 94 10.32 -2.64 9.91
C ASN A 94 11.66 -2.27 10.59
N TYR A 95 12.66 -1.84 9.81
CA TYR A 95 13.97 -1.54 10.35
C TYR A 95 13.91 -0.49 11.47
N LEU A 96 14.41 -0.83 12.66
CA LEU A 96 14.41 0.09 13.81
C LEU A 96 15.48 1.18 13.68
N GLY A 97 16.58 0.91 12.99
CA GLY A 97 17.81 1.69 13.08
C GLY A 97 18.63 1.33 14.32
N MET A 98 19.95 1.39 14.21
CA MET A 98 20.90 0.95 15.22
C MET A 98 20.75 1.68 16.56
N GLY A 99 20.43 2.98 16.54
CA GLY A 99 20.20 3.75 17.76
C GLY A 99 19.03 3.17 18.57
N MET A 100 17.96 2.78 17.88
CA MET A 100 16.79 2.18 18.51
C MET A 100 16.95 0.70 18.83
N VAL A 101 17.73 -0.07 18.06
CA VAL A 101 18.11 -1.43 18.44
C VAL A 101 18.85 -1.42 19.78
N ILE A 102 19.84 -0.53 19.95
CA ILE A 102 20.56 -0.34 21.22
C ILE A 102 19.60 0.08 22.33
N ASN A 103 18.67 1.00 22.05
CA ASN A 103 17.68 1.46 23.03
C ASN A 103 16.73 0.34 23.49
N VAL A 104 16.27 -0.50 22.58
CA VAL A 104 15.43 -1.66 22.91
C VAL A 104 16.19 -2.66 23.78
N LEU A 105 17.46 -2.96 23.45
CA LEU A 105 18.30 -3.85 24.27
C LEU A 105 18.50 -3.29 25.69
N LEU A 106 18.76 -1.99 25.83
CA LEU A 106 18.88 -1.34 27.13
C LEU A 106 17.55 -1.35 27.90
N ALA A 107 16.42 -1.09 27.22
CA ALA A 107 15.09 -1.14 27.82
C ALA A 107 14.77 -2.53 28.37
N ILE A 108 15.10 -3.60 27.63
CA ILE A 108 14.96 -4.99 28.08
C ILE A 108 15.82 -5.23 29.32
N PHE A 109 17.10 -4.85 29.27
CA PHE A 109 18.01 -4.97 30.42
C PHE A 109 17.49 -4.26 31.67
N LEU A 110 17.03 -3.01 31.53
CA LEU A 110 16.47 -2.23 32.63
C LEU A 110 15.17 -2.84 33.16
N THR A 111 14.31 -3.34 32.27
CA THR A 111 13.07 -4.04 32.65
C THR A 111 13.37 -5.24 33.54
N ILE A 112 14.34 -6.07 33.16
CA ILE A 112 14.77 -7.24 33.94
C ILE A 112 15.43 -6.80 35.26
N LYS A 113 16.43 -5.90 35.18
CA LYS A 113 17.21 -5.45 36.34
C LYS A 113 16.36 -4.74 37.39
N ARG A 114 15.40 -3.92 36.98
CA ARG A 114 14.50 -3.16 37.85
C ARG A 114 13.19 -3.89 38.15
N LYS A 115 12.99 -5.10 37.60
CA LYS A 115 11.77 -5.91 37.76
C LYS A 115 10.49 -5.12 37.41
N ILE A 116 10.53 -4.37 36.31
CA ILE A 116 9.39 -3.55 35.87
C ILE A 116 8.25 -4.49 35.47
N ALA A 117 7.11 -4.36 36.16
CA ALA A 117 5.93 -5.19 35.92
C ALA A 117 4.87 -4.46 35.11
N PHE A 118 4.31 -5.12 34.09
CA PHE A 118 3.21 -4.63 33.27
C PHE A 118 1.86 -5.16 33.78
N SER A 119 1.59 -4.98 35.08
CA SER A 119 0.47 -5.63 35.78
C SER A 119 -0.90 -4.97 35.60
N SER A 120 -0.94 -3.71 35.15
CA SER A 120 -2.19 -2.98 34.94
C SER A 120 -3.07 -3.64 33.87
N THR A 121 -4.39 -3.48 33.97
CA THR A 121 -5.33 -3.96 32.94
C THR A 121 -5.00 -3.37 31.57
N ASN A 122 -4.68 -2.09 31.50
CA ASN A 122 -4.35 -1.41 30.25
C ASN A 122 -3.08 -1.98 29.60
N SER A 123 -2.02 -2.21 30.37
CA SER A 123 -0.79 -2.81 29.84
C SER A 123 -1.01 -4.24 29.34
N LYS A 124 -1.83 -5.03 30.04
CA LYS A 124 -2.23 -6.38 29.57
C LYS A 124 -3.00 -6.32 28.26
N LEU A 125 -3.95 -5.39 28.13
CA LEU A 125 -4.72 -5.21 26.88
C LEU A 125 -3.82 -4.78 25.71
N ILE A 126 -2.86 -3.89 25.95
CA ILE A 126 -1.88 -3.49 24.92
C ILE A 126 -1.01 -4.69 24.50
N ILE A 127 -0.54 -5.50 25.45
CA ILE A 127 0.25 -6.70 25.13
C ILE A 127 -0.57 -7.69 24.29
N ILE A 128 -1.82 -7.96 24.69
CA ILE A 128 -2.72 -8.83 23.93
C ILE A 128 -2.95 -8.27 22.52
N PHE A 129 -3.18 -6.97 22.39
CA PHE A 129 -3.34 -6.31 21.10
C PHE A 129 -2.09 -6.46 20.22
N CYS A 130 -0.90 -6.23 20.77
CA CYS A 130 0.36 -6.44 20.04
C CYS A 130 0.53 -7.90 19.61
N LEU A 131 0.23 -8.87 20.48
CA LEU A 131 0.33 -10.29 20.16
C LEU A 131 -0.60 -10.68 19.01
N LEU A 132 -1.85 -10.20 19.01
CA LEU A 132 -2.80 -10.44 17.93
C LEU A 132 -2.30 -9.89 16.60
N LEU A 133 -1.75 -8.66 16.60
CA LEU A 133 -1.17 -8.05 15.42
C LEU A 133 0.07 -8.79 14.90
N ILE A 134 0.96 -9.23 15.79
CA ILE A 134 2.14 -10.04 15.43
C ILE A 134 1.68 -11.34 14.78
N ILE A 135 0.79 -12.09 15.42
CA ILE A 135 0.26 -13.36 14.90
C ILE A 135 -0.37 -13.14 13.52
N PHE A 136 -1.16 -12.08 13.35
CA PHE A 136 -1.78 -11.76 12.07
C PHE A 136 -0.74 -11.41 10.99
N SER A 137 0.34 -10.70 11.37
CA SER A 137 1.40 -10.28 10.45
C SER A 137 2.33 -11.42 9.99
N LEU A 138 2.54 -12.43 10.86
CA LEU A 138 3.35 -13.61 10.57
C LEU A 138 2.69 -14.56 9.57
N THR A 139 1.36 -14.60 9.56
CA THR A 139 0.55 -15.42 8.63
C THR A 139 0.75 -16.93 8.75
N ASN A 140 0.25 -17.69 7.78
CA ASN A 140 0.53 -19.12 7.62
C ASN A 140 1.91 -19.44 7.00
N HIS A 141 2.70 -18.41 6.76
CA HIS A 141 4.00 -18.45 6.13
C HIS A 141 5.01 -17.70 7.03
N ILE A 142 5.72 -18.38 7.93
CA ILE A 142 6.67 -17.75 8.87
C ILE A 142 8.08 -17.78 8.28
N ALA A 143 8.74 -16.61 8.19
CA ALA A 143 10.09 -16.47 7.66
C ALA A 143 11.10 -15.95 8.68
N PHE A 144 12.35 -16.38 8.51
CA PHE A 144 13.52 -15.89 9.22
C PHE A 144 14.65 -15.65 8.21
N GLY A 145 14.87 -14.38 7.86
CA GLY A 145 15.81 -14.03 6.81
C GLY A 145 15.40 -14.63 5.45
N PRO A 146 16.30 -15.29 4.72
CA PRO A 146 15.99 -15.87 3.42
C PRO A 146 15.20 -17.19 3.52
N TYR A 147 14.99 -17.72 4.73
CA TYR A 147 14.38 -19.03 4.93
C TYR A 147 12.92 -18.93 5.37
N GLU A 148 12.04 -19.68 4.69
CA GLU A 148 10.68 -19.96 5.19
C GLU A 148 10.75 -21.12 6.19
N LEU A 149 10.57 -20.81 7.48
CA LEU A 149 10.68 -21.78 8.57
C LEU A 149 9.46 -22.68 8.67
N VAL A 150 8.27 -22.11 8.47
CA VAL A 150 6.99 -22.82 8.60
C VAL A 150 6.05 -22.34 7.51
N SER A 151 5.43 -23.29 6.82
CA SER A 151 4.36 -23.04 5.85
C SER A 151 3.28 -24.08 6.05
N TYR A 152 2.03 -23.64 6.23
CA TYR A 152 0.87 -24.54 6.37
C TYR A 152 -0.33 -24.06 5.56
N ASN A 153 -1.21 -24.99 5.22
CA ASN A 153 -2.43 -24.69 4.47
C ASN A 153 -3.42 -23.94 5.36
N PHE A 154 -3.76 -22.71 4.96
CA PHE A 154 -4.75 -21.91 5.66
C PHE A 154 -6.18 -22.33 5.28
N PRO A 155 -7.08 -22.60 6.25
CA PRO A 155 -8.43 -23.06 5.96
C PRO A 155 -9.23 -22.11 5.06
N GLU A 156 -9.91 -22.65 4.05
CA GLU A 156 -10.59 -21.83 3.03
C GLU A 156 -11.65 -20.90 3.62
N PHE A 157 -12.41 -21.36 4.62
CA PHE A 157 -13.44 -20.55 5.28
C PHE A 157 -12.87 -19.31 5.99
N LEU A 158 -11.59 -19.34 6.38
CA LEU A 158 -10.92 -18.19 7.01
C LEU A 158 -10.37 -17.20 5.99
N LYS A 159 -10.17 -17.61 4.73
CA LYS A 159 -9.62 -16.72 3.69
C LYS A 159 -10.52 -15.53 3.40
N ILE A 160 -11.83 -15.65 3.64
CA ILE A 160 -12.78 -14.54 3.49
C ILE A 160 -12.41 -13.36 4.42
N PHE A 161 -11.92 -13.65 5.63
CA PHE A 161 -11.53 -12.64 6.59
C PHE A 161 -10.14 -12.04 6.33
N THR A 162 -9.25 -12.78 5.66
CA THR A 162 -7.87 -12.34 5.42
C THR A 162 -7.64 -11.77 4.02
N ALA A 163 -8.48 -12.11 3.04
CA ALA A 163 -8.35 -11.65 1.66
C ALA A 163 -8.29 -10.11 1.51
N PRO A 164 -9.07 -9.30 2.26
CA PRO A 164 -8.94 -7.85 2.19
C PRO A 164 -7.59 -7.32 2.71
N PHE A 165 -6.92 -8.07 3.59
CA PHE A 165 -5.72 -7.66 4.32
C PHE A 165 -4.47 -8.33 3.77
N ARG A 166 -4.25 -8.18 2.47
CA ARG A 166 -3.15 -8.79 1.71
C ARG A 166 -1.77 -8.45 2.28
N ALA A 167 -1.52 -7.18 2.59
CA ALA A 167 -0.27 -6.67 3.16
C ALA A 167 -0.18 -6.91 4.68
N SER A 168 -0.23 -8.17 5.09
CA SER A 168 -0.29 -8.56 6.51
C SER A 168 0.93 -8.10 7.33
N GLY A 169 2.12 -8.00 6.72
CA GLY A 169 3.33 -7.51 7.37
C GLY A 169 3.19 -6.11 7.97
N ARG A 170 2.34 -5.26 7.38
CA ARG A 170 2.06 -3.89 7.87
C ARG A 170 1.30 -3.87 9.21
N PHE A 171 0.66 -4.97 9.60
CA PHE A 171 0.03 -5.07 10.92
C PHE A 171 1.06 -5.06 12.06
N PHE A 172 2.34 -5.26 11.76
CA PHE A 172 3.41 -5.05 12.73
C PHE A 172 3.71 -3.57 12.98
N TRP A 173 3.33 -2.63 12.10
CA TRP A 173 3.68 -1.20 12.27
C TRP A 173 3.16 -0.57 13.57
N PRO A 174 1.91 -0.80 14.02
CA PRO A 174 1.49 -0.34 15.34
C PRO A 174 2.34 -0.94 16.47
N VAL A 175 2.72 -2.21 16.35
CA VAL A 175 3.59 -2.92 17.32
C VAL A 175 4.98 -2.28 17.34
N TYR A 176 5.54 -2.00 16.17
CA TYR A 176 6.80 -1.28 16.00
C TYR A 176 6.78 0.04 16.78
N TYR A 177 5.76 0.88 16.60
CA TYR A 177 5.68 2.16 17.32
C TYR A 177 5.51 1.99 18.84
N ILE A 178 4.77 0.97 19.27
CA ILE A 178 4.64 0.65 20.70
C ILE A 178 6.00 0.22 21.28
N ILE A 179 6.76 -0.64 20.61
CA ILE A 179 8.12 -1.03 21.01
C ILE A 179 9.03 0.20 21.05
N PHE A 180 8.97 1.04 20.02
CA PHE A 180 9.78 2.25 19.90
C PHE A 180 9.53 3.20 21.08
N ILE A 181 8.27 3.59 21.31
CA ILE A 181 7.91 4.55 22.36
C ILE A 181 8.13 3.94 23.76
N SER A 182 7.70 2.70 23.97
CA SER A 182 7.83 2.05 25.28
C SER A 182 9.29 1.87 25.69
N SER A 183 10.18 1.52 24.75
CA SER A 183 11.61 1.40 25.04
C SER A 183 12.21 2.74 25.47
N LEU A 184 11.90 3.84 24.78
CA LEU A 184 12.32 5.19 25.19
C LEU A 184 11.78 5.56 26.58
N VAL A 185 10.49 5.34 26.83
CA VAL A 185 9.86 5.64 28.13
C VAL A 185 10.52 4.84 29.26
N ILE A 186 10.79 3.56 29.04
CA ILE A 186 11.46 2.70 30.03
C ILE A 186 12.86 3.24 30.32
N VAL A 187 13.65 3.52 29.29
CA VAL A 187 15.03 3.99 29.48
C VAL A 187 15.06 5.36 30.16
N PHE A 188 14.29 6.33 29.68
CA PHE A 188 14.31 7.70 30.18
C PHE A 188 13.79 7.82 31.62
N LYS A 189 12.85 6.97 32.04
CA LYS A 189 12.38 6.93 33.43
C LYS A 189 13.35 6.27 34.40
N ASN A 190 14.31 5.47 33.91
CA ASN A 190 15.16 4.63 34.75
C ASN A 190 16.65 5.05 34.73
N LEU A 191 16.98 6.13 34.03
CA LEU A 191 18.29 6.78 34.06
C LEU A 191 18.20 8.10 34.84
N ASP A 192 19.32 8.48 35.48
CA ASP A 192 19.42 9.78 36.16
C ASP A 192 19.39 10.93 35.14
N SER A 193 18.86 12.11 35.52
CA SER A 193 18.62 13.24 34.61
C SER A 193 19.81 13.63 33.73
N LYS A 194 21.04 13.67 34.29
CA LYS A 194 22.27 13.95 33.53
C LYS A 194 22.60 12.85 32.51
N LYS A 195 22.40 11.58 32.88
CA LYS A 195 22.68 10.42 32.04
C LYS A 195 21.64 10.27 30.93
N VAL A 196 20.36 10.58 31.21
CA VAL A 196 19.28 10.55 30.21
C VAL A 196 19.61 11.45 29.04
N LEU A 197 20.03 12.69 29.28
CA LEU A 197 20.32 13.64 28.21
C LEU A 197 21.50 13.18 27.34
N VAL A 198 22.61 12.79 27.97
CA VAL A 198 23.80 12.29 27.24
C VAL A 198 23.45 11.04 26.44
N TYR A 199 22.71 10.11 27.04
CA TYR A 199 22.25 8.91 26.36
C TYR A 199 21.31 9.22 25.19
N ALA A 200 20.32 10.10 25.38
CA ALA A 200 19.39 10.51 24.35
C ALA A 200 20.10 11.13 23.14
N LEU A 201 21.10 11.99 23.38
CA LEU A 201 21.93 12.56 22.33
C LEU A 201 22.76 11.48 21.62
N ALA A 202 23.37 10.55 22.36
CA ALA A 202 24.15 9.46 21.79
C ALA A 202 23.28 8.56 20.88
N ILE A 203 22.10 8.12 21.35
CA ILE A 203 21.21 7.28 20.53
C ILE A 203 20.69 8.04 19.31
N LEU A 204 20.42 9.34 19.43
CA LEU A 204 19.96 10.16 18.33
C LEU A 204 21.04 10.29 17.25
N LEU A 205 22.29 10.53 17.65
CA LEU A 205 23.41 10.60 16.71
C LEU A 205 23.63 9.27 15.99
N ILE A 206 23.64 8.16 16.73
CA ILE A 206 23.74 6.81 16.14
C ILE A 206 22.59 6.59 15.15
N GLN A 207 21.35 6.92 15.54
CA GLN A 207 20.18 6.77 14.69
C GLN A 207 20.25 7.60 13.40
N VAL A 208 20.67 8.86 13.50
CA VAL A 208 20.79 9.75 12.33
C VAL A 208 21.90 9.28 11.39
N VAL A 209 23.06 8.92 11.93
CA VAL A 209 24.17 8.38 11.14
C VAL A 209 23.75 7.09 10.46
N ASP A 210 23.11 6.19 11.20
CA ASP A 210 22.66 4.92 10.67
C ASP A 210 21.63 5.08 9.55
N LEU A 211 20.55 5.82 9.77
CA LEU A 211 19.51 5.98 8.76
C LEU A 211 19.97 6.80 7.53
N SER A 212 21.11 7.49 7.61
CA SER A 212 21.61 8.35 6.54
C SER A 212 21.79 7.64 5.19
N GLY A 213 21.97 6.32 5.17
CA GLY A 213 22.03 5.51 3.93
C GLY A 213 20.73 5.62 3.12
N GLY A 214 19.60 5.40 3.78
CA GLY A 214 18.27 5.53 3.18
C GLY A 214 17.97 6.97 2.80
N MET A 215 18.22 7.92 3.71
CA MET A 215 17.97 9.34 3.47
C MET A 215 18.73 9.87 2.25
N ARG A 216 20.00 9.51 2.08
CA ARG A 216 20.79 9.91 0.89
C ARG A 216 20.22 9.31 -0.39
N THR A 217 19.77 8.06 -0.35
CA THR A 217 19.16 7.40 -1.51
C THR A 217 17.85 8.07 -1.90
N ILE A 218 16.97 8.33 -0.94
CA ILE A 218 15.72 9.07 -1.19
C ILE A 218 15.98 10.49 -1.70
N ASN A 219 16.97 11.18 -1.13
CA ASN A 219 17.37 12.51 -1.60
C ASN A 219 17.85 12.44 -3.06
N ARG A 220 18.72 11.48 -3.41
CA ARG A 220 19.20 11.28 -4.79
C ARG A 220 18.05 10.97 -5.75
N ILE A 221 17.11 10.11 -5.37
CA ILE A 221 15.91 9.79 -6.17
C ILE A 221 15.05 11.05 -6.38
N SER A 222 14.92 11.89 -5.36
CA SER A 222 14.06 13.08 -5.40
C SER A 222 14.68 14.27 -6.13
N THR A 223 16.01 14.39 -6.12
CA THR A 223 16.76 15.54 -6.68
C THR A 223 17.36 15.26 -8.05
N ASN A 224 17.61 13.99 -8.39
CA ASN A 224 18.17 13.60 -9.67
C ASN A 224 17.15 12.82 -10.49
N ASN A 225 16.69 13.43 -11.59
CA ASN A 225 15.71 12.88 -12.51
C ASN A 225 16.09 11.50 -13.08
N GLN A 226 17.38 11.17 -13.16
CA GLN A 226 17.84 9.85 -13.63
C GLN A 226 17.48 8.71 -12.67
N TYR A 227 17.24 9.01 -11.40
CA TYR A 227 16.93 8.02 -10.35
C TYR A 227 15.46 8.03 -9.92
N SER A 228 14.65 8.95 -10.46
CA SER A 228 13.22 8.97 -10.17
C SER A 228 12.52 7.82 -10.92
N PRO A 229 11.72 6.98 -10.26
CA PRO A 229 10.90 5.95 -10.94
C PRO A 229 9.80 6.58 -11.81
N LEU A 230 9.55 7.87 -11.62
CA LEU A 230 8.87 8.74 -12.56
C LEU A 230 9.92 9.70 -13.09
N PRO A 231 10.64 9.34 -14.16
CA PRO A 231 11.42 10.33 -14.85
C PRO A 231 10.48 11.52 -15.09
N LYS A 232 10.93 12.76 -14.87
CA LYS A 232 10.32 13.92 -15.52
C LYS A 232 10.56 13.85 -17.04
N GLU A 233 10.56 12.66 -17.65
CA GLU A 233 10.18 12.48 -19.04
C GLU A 233 8.87 13.23 -19.17
N SER A 234 8.86 14.17 -20.11
CA SER A 234 7.89 15.25 -20.12
C SER A 234 6.50 14.67 -19.94
N PHE A 235 5.83 15.05 -18.86
CA PHE A 235 4.39 14.84 -18.74
C PHE A 235 3.63 15.42 -19.95
N GLU A 236 4.30 16.30 -20.68
CA GLU A 236 3.90 16.83 -21.97
C GLU A 236 4.14 15.78 -23.06
N ILE A 237 3.12 15.59 -23.88
CA ILE A 237 3.17 14.77 -25.10
C ILE A 237 2.99 15.78 -26.25
N PRO A 238 4.07 16.46 -26.70
CA PRO A 238 3.97 17.47 -27.74
C PRO A 238 3.33 16.87 -29.00
N GLY A 239 2.26 17.50 -29.49
CA GLY A 239 1.43 17.00 -30.58
C GLY A 239 0.05 16.49 -30.14
N LEU A 240 -0.07 15.92 -28.95
CA LEU A 240 -1.37 15.46 -28.43
C LEU A 240 -2.19 16.63 -27.83
N ASP A 241 -1.51 17.64 -27.26
CA ASP A 241 -2.16 18.86 -26.73
C ASP A 241 -2.91 19.66 -27.81
N ALA A 242 -2.43 19.65 -29.06
CA ALA A 242 -3.11 20.29 -30.17
C ALA A 242 -4.43 19.59 -30.51
N VAL A 243 -4.45 18.26 -30.44
CA VAL A 243 -5.64 17.43 -30.67
C VAL A 243 -6.64 17.61 -29.52
N ALA A 244 -6.16 17.69 -28.28
CA ALA A 244 -7.00 17.68 -27.08
C ALA A 244 -8.11 18.74 -27.04
N LYS A 245 -7.86 19.93 -27.62
CA LYS A 245 -8.79 21.07 -27.58
C LYS A 245 -10.17 20.77 -28.18
N ASP A 246 -10.22 19.79 -29.08
CA ASP A 246 -11.40 19.46 -29.85
C ASP A 246 -12.24 18.32 -29.25
N TYR A 247 -11.78 17.69 -28.17
CA TYR A 247 -12.37 16.48 -27.62
C TYR A 247 -12.69 16.66 -26.13
N GLU A 248 -13.64 15.86 -25.62
CA GLU A 248 -14.03 15.88 -24.20
C GLU A 248 -13.51 14.66 -23.43
N LYS A 249 -13.10 13.60 -24.15
CA LYS A 249 -12.79 12.30 -23.55
C LYS A 249 -11.47 11.75 -24.11
N LEU A 250 -10.68 11.17 -23.22
CA LEU A 250 -9.56 10.30 -23.58
C LEU A 250 -9.90 8.87 -23.16
N ILE A 251 -10.11 8.03 -24.16
CA ILE A 251 -10.53 6.64 -23.99
C ILE A 251 -9.35 5.72 -24.27
N TYR A 252 -8.91 4.99 -23.26
CA TYR A 252 -8.01 3.85 -23.45
C TYR A 252 -8.86 2.67 -23.92
N VAL A 253 -8.66 2.21 -25.14
CA VAL A 253 -9.59 1.24 -25.78
C VAL A 253 -9.62 -0.09 -25.04
N PHE A 254 -8.46 -0.53 -24.57
CA PHE A 254 -8.33 -1.73 -23.74
C PHE A 254 -7.78 -1.35 -22.36
N PRO A 255 -8.63 -0.78 -21.47
CA PRO A 255 -8.18 -0.39 -20.15
C PRO A 255 -7.85 -1.65 -19.34
N SER A 256 -6.74 -1.61 -18.62
CA SER A 256 -6.30 -2.68 -17.73
C SER A 256 -5.87 -2.09 -16.37
N TYR A 257 -5.39 -2.92 -15.45
CA TYR A 257 -4.74 -2.40 -14.24
C TYR A 257 -3.52 -1.58 -14.62
N ALA A 258 -3.52 -0.29 -14.27
CA ALA A 258 -2.39 0.60 -14.42
C ALA A 258 -1.79 0.50 -15.85
N PRO A 259 -2.59 0.79 -16.90
CA PRO A 259 -2.21 0.47 -18.27
C PRO A 259 -0.94 1.23 -18.68
N LYS A 260 -0.27 0.77 -19.75
CA LYS A 260 0.98 1.38 -20.19
C LYS A 260 0.79 2.90 -20.37
N ASN A 261 1.67 3.69 -19.75
CA ASN A 261 1.66 5.16 -19.78
C ASN A 261 0.49 5.82 -19.05
N TRP A 262 -0.22 5.10 -18.17
CA TRP A 262 -1.38 5.66 -17.48
C TRP A 262 -1.06 6.97 -16.75
N ILE A 263 0.14 7.14 -16.20
CA ILE A 263 0.55 8.35 -15.47
C ILE A 263 0.64 9.55 -16.42
N GLN A 264 1.35 9.40 -17.55
CA GLN A 264 1.48 10.48 -18.53
C GLN A 264 0.12 10.83 -19.12
N LEU A 265 -0.69 9.83 -19.47
CA LEU A 265 -1.98 10.03 -20.12
C LEU A 265 -3.04 10.58 -19.16
N THR A 266 -3.06 10.18 -17.87
CA THR A 266 -3.98 10.78 -16.89
C THR A 266 -3.59 12.21 -16.56
N TYR A 267 -2.29 12.53 -16.51
CA TYR A 267 -1.84 13.90 -16.35
C TYR A 267 -2.19 14.77 -17.57
N PHE A 268 -1.99 14.24 -18.77
CA PHE A 268 -2.40 14.89 -20.01
C PHE A 268 -3.92 15.15 -20.04
N ALA A 269 -4.74 14.15 -19.66
CA ALA A 269 -6.18 14.31 -19.57
C ALA A 269 -6.58 15.35 -18.52
N TYR A 270 -5.94 15.36 -17.36
CA TYR A 270 -6.15 16.37 -16.32
C TYR A 270 -5.86 17.79 -16.83
N ARG A 271 -4.70 18.01 -17.48
CA ARG A 271 -4.32 19.32 -18.03
C ARG A 271 -5.29 19.84 -19.09
N ASN A 272 -5.86 18.93 -19.87
CA ASN A 272 -6.77 19.26 -20.97
C ASN A 272 -8.26 19.10 -20.61
N ASN A 273 -8.58 18.92 -19.33
CA ASN A 273 -9.96 18.73 -18.83
C ASN A 273 -10.74 17.59 -19.52
N LEU A 274 -10.05 16.50 -19.88
CA LEU A 274 -10.62 15.33 -20.52
C LEU A 274 -11.12 14.32 -19.48
N LYS A 275 -12.30 13.73 -19.72
CA LYS A 275 -12.78 12.56 -18.95
C LYS A 275 -12.02 11.30 -19.41
N THR A 276 -11.71 10.40 -18.48
CA THR A 276 -11.00 9.14 -18.79
C THR A 276 -11.75 7.91 -18.29
N ASN A 277 -11.49 6.77 -18.92
CA ASN A 277 -11.99 5.45 -18.51
C ASN A 277 -10.89 4.56 -17.87
N PHE A 278 -9.70 5.11 -17.62
CA PHE A 278 -8.54 4.37 -17.13
C PHE A 278 -7.77 5.17 -16.08
N MET A 279 -7.16 4.45 -15.14
CA MET A 279 -6.24 4.97 -14.11
C MET A 279 -5.51 3.78 -13.44
N TYR A 280 -4.65 4.08 -12.46
CA TYR A 280 -4.28 3.12 -11.42
C TYR A 280 -5.44 2.90 -10.46
N PHE A 281 -6.13 1.78 -10.61
CA PHE A 281 -7.18 1.36 -9.69
C PHE A 281 -6.63 0.33 -8.70
N GLY A 282 -6.72 0.62 -7.40
CA GLY A 282 -6.28 -0.31 -6.35
C GLY A 282 -7.12 -1.60 -6.26
N ARG A 283 -8.30 -1.60 -6.89
CA ARG A 283 -9.25 -2.70 -6.99
C ARG A 283 -10.03 -2.59 -8.31
N ARG A 284 -10.39 -3.72 -8.92
CA ARG A 284 -11.02 -3.78 -10.24
C ARG A 284 -12.24 -4.67 -10.23
N ASN A 285 -13.22 -4.35 -11.07
CA ASN A 285 -14.31 -5.25 -11.41
C ASN A 285 -14.06 -5.81 -12.81
N LYS A 286 -13.61 -7.07 -12.88
CA LYS A 286 -13.22 -7.70 -14.15
C LYS A 286 -14.42 -7.88 -15.07
N THR A 287 -15.59 -8.21 -14.52
CA THR A 287 -16.84 -8.33 -15.27
C THR A 287 -17.23 -7.02 -15.97
N ALA A 288 -17.08 -5.90 -15.28
CA ALA A 288 -17.34 -4.57 -15.84
C ALA A 288 -16.32 -4.20 -16.92
N GLU A 289 -15.03 -4.52 -16.72
CA GLU A 289 -13.98 -4.31 -17.70
C GLU A 289 -14.22 -5.14 -18.98
N ASP A 290 -14.54 -6.42 -18.85
CA ASP A 290 -14.80 -7.30 -20.00
C ASP A 290 -16.07 -6.87 -20.75
N ARG A 291 -17.10 -6.40 -20.03
CA ARG A 291 -18.30 -5.80 -20.64
C ARG A 291 -17.93 -4.56 -21.45
N TYR A 292 -17.17 -3.65 -20.87
CA TYR A 292 -16.69 -2.45 -21.55
C TYR A 292 -15.89 -2.79 -22.82
N ILE A 293 -14.97 -3.75 -22.74
CA ILE A 293 -14.15 -4.19 -23.88
C ILE A 293 -15.02 -4.75 -25.02
N ARG A 294 -16.08 -5.51 -24.69
CA ARG A 294 -17.04 -6.00 -25.70
C ARG A 294 -17.80 -4.85 -26.35
N GLU A 295 -18.30 -3.91 -25.56
CA GLU A 295 -19.06 -2.76 -26.04
C GLU A 295 -18.22 -1.87 -26.97
N ILE A 296 -16.99 -1.51 -26.56
CA ILE A 296 -16.11 -0.69 -27.38
C ILE A 296 -15.71 -1.42 -28.67
N THR A 297 -15.51 -2.75 -28.61
CA THR A 297 -15.21 -3.53 -29.81
C THR A 297 -16.35 -3.48 -30.82
N LEU A 298 -17.59 -3.61 -30.36
CA LEU A 298 -18.79 -3.50 -31.21
C LEU A 298 -18.95 -2.09 -31.80
N GLN A 299 -18.58 -1.04 -31.06
CA GLN A 299 -18.61 0.35 -31.59
C GLN A 299 -17.66 0.51 -32.77
N PHE A 300 -16.45 -0.04 -32.70
CA PHE A 300 -15.52 -0.03 -33.84
C PHE A 300 -16.05 -0.88 -35.00
N GLU A 301 -16.63 -2.06 -34.74
CA GLU A 301 -17.18 -2.93 -35.79
C GLU A 301 -18.36 -2.31 -36.53
N ARG A 302 -19.20 -1.57 -35.81
CA ARG A 302 -20.36 -0.87 -36.37
C ARG A 302 -20.04 0.51 -36.90
N ASN A 303 -18.77 0.92 -36.82
CA ASN A 303 -18.32 2.27 -37.14
C ASN A 303 -19.17 3.37 -36.45
N ASN A 304 -19.45 3.16 -35.16
CA ASN A 304 -20.26 4.04 -34.33
C ASN A 304 -19.44 4.54 -33.14
N LEU A 305 -18.39 5.30 -33.46
CA LEU A 305 -17.51 5.93 -32.48
C LEU A 305 -18.04 7.32 -32.08
N SER A 306 -17.80 7.69 -30.82
CA SER A 306 -18.17 9.00 -30.31
C SER A 306 -17.21 10.06 -30.83
N LYS A 307 -17.73 11.06 -31.53
CA LYS A 307 -16.96 12.14 -32.18
C LYS A 307 -16.24 13.08 -31.20
N ASP A 308 -16.60 13.01 -29.92
CA ASP A 308 -16.00 13.78 -28.82
C ASP A 308 -14.87 13.02 -28.08
N SER A 309 -14.46 11.85 -28.59
CA SER A 309 -13.50 10.97 -27.92
C SER A 309 -12.20 10.76 -28.70
N ILE A 310 -11.07 10.83 -27.98
CA ILE A 310 -9.75 10.39 -28.43
C ILE A 310 -9.60 8.92 -28.04
N TYR A 311 -9.43 8.02 -29.01
CA TYR A 311 -9.27 6.59 -28.75
C TYR A 311 -7.78 6.20 -28.76
N TYR A 312 -7.22 5.90 -27.60
CA TYR A 312 -5.81 5.56 -27.41
C TYR A 312 -5.57 4.04 -27.37
N PHE A 313 -4.51 3.62 -28.03
CA PHE A 313 -4.05 2.23 -28.11
C PHE A 313 -2.61 2.10 -27.63
N SER A 314 -2.30 1.02 -26.90
CA SER A 314 -0.93 0.68 -26.51
C SER A 314 -0.24 -0.33 -27.41
N ASP A 315 -0.97 -0.93 -28.35
CA ASP A 315 -0.47 -1.98 -29.23
C ASP A 315 -0.74 -1.61 -30.69
N LYS A 316 0.31 -1.63 -31.51
CA LYS A 316 0.25 -1.22 -32.93
C LYS A 316 -0.61 -2.15 -33.77
N LYS A 317 -0.57 -3.46 -33.52
CA LYS A 317 -1.34 -4.44 -34.27
C LYS A 317 -2.83 -4.27 -33.99
N LEU A 318 -3.21 -4.03 -32.73
CA LEU A 318 -4.59 -3.69 -32.36
C LEU A 318 -5.01 -2.37 -33.01
N TRP A 319 -4.19 -1.33 -32.90
CA TRP A 319 -4.50 -0.03 -33.51
C TRP A 319 -4.76 -0.12 -35.02
N GLU A 320 -3.92 -0.84 -35.77
CA GLU A 320 -4.11 -1.06 -37.21
C GLU A 320 -5.37 -1.89 -37.50
N GLY A 321 -5.59 -2.98 -36.76
CA GLY A 321 -6.74 -3.86 -36.93
C GLY A 321 -8.08 -3.20 -36.60
N PHE A 322 -8.10 -2.26 -35.66
CA PHE A 322 -9.30 -1.49 -35.32
C PHE A 322 -9.53 -0.32 -36.27
N TYR A 323 -8.46 0.33 -36.75
CA TYR A 323 -8.59 1.39 -37.75
C TYR A 323 -9.18 0.89 -39.08
N SER A 324 -8.85 -0.33 -39.52
CA SER A 324 -9.41 -0.89 -40.77
C SER A 324 -10.95 -0.96 -40.77
N LYS A 325 -11.58 -0.97 -39.59
CA LYS A 325 -13.04 -0.98 -39.42
C LYS A 325 -13.69 0.41 -39.53
N VAL A 326 -12.92 1.48 -39.32
CA VAL A 326 -13.42 2.86 -39.18
C VAL A 326 -12.67 3.89 -40.04
N GLY A 327 -11.78 3.45 -40.93
CA GLY A 327 -10.89 4.35 -41.68
C GLY A 327 -11.57 5.28 -42.68
N ASN A 328 -12.87 5.11 -42.92
CA ASN A 328 -13.69 6.00 -43.76
C ASN A 328 -14.32 7.18 -42.99
N THR A 329 -14.29 7.16 -41.65
CA THR A 329 -14.94 8.15 -40.77
C THR A 329 -14.03 8.58 -39.63
N SER A 330 -12.76 8.20 -39.68
CA SER A 330 -11.79 8.45 -38.61
C SER A 330 -10.40 8.65 -39.19
N LYS A 331 -9.59 9.44 -38.48
CA LYS A 331 -8.17 9.65 -38.76
C LYS A 331 -7.31 8.77 -37.86
N LYS A 332 -6.30 8.15 -38.46
CA LYS A 332 -5.26 7.39 -37.77
C LYS A 332 -4.04 8.29 -37.54
N ILE A 333 -3.63 8.47 -36.28
CA ILE A 333 -2.48 9.33 -35.93
C ILE A 333 -1.53 8.60 -34.99
N GLU A 334 -0.25 8.60 -35.33
CA GLU A 334 0.86 8.16 -34.49
C GLU A 334 1.65 9.39 -34.07
N ILE A 335 1.76 9.65 -32.76
CA ILE A 335 2.55 10.74 -32.20
C ILE A 335 3.76 10.13 -31.52
N ILE A 336 4.96 10.55 -31.93
CA ILE A 336 6.20 10.14 -31.30
C ILE A 336 6.61 11.26 -30.34
N ASP A 337 6.71 10.96 -29.05
CA ASP A 337 7.16 11.95 -28.08
C ASP A 337 8.68 12.19 -28.13
N ASN A 338 9.15 13.17 -27.35
CA ASN A 338 10.56 13.56 -27.28
C ASN A 338 11.51 12.43 -26.82
N HIS A 339 10.97 11.30 -26.37
CA HIS A 339 11.70 10.12 -25.92
C HIS A 339 11.61 8.96 -26.93
N GLY A 340 11.09 9.21 -28.13
CA GLY A 340 10.95 8.21 -29.19
C GLY A 340 9.81 7.22 -28.95
N LYS A 341 8.89 7.53 -28.03
CA LYS A 341 7.81 6.63 -27.66
C LYS A 341 6.55 6.98 -28.45
N SER A 342 5.95 5.94 -29.01
CA SER A 342 4.77 6.04 -29.86
C SER A 342 3.48 6.06 -29.05
N HIS A 343 2.63 7.04 -29.36
CA HIS A 343 1.28 7.22 -28.86
C HIS A 343 0.32 7.05 -30.04
N LEU A 344 -0.49 5.99 -29.99
CA LEU A 344 -1.31 5.54 -31.10
C LEU A 344 -2.76 5.95 -30.85
N ILE A 345 -3.32 6.81 -31.69
CA ILE A 345 -4.68 7.30 -31.53
C ILE A 345 -5.53 7.13 -32.78
N ILE A 346 -6.84 6.97 -32.57
CA ILE A 346 -7.87 7.08 -33.59
C ILE A 346 -8.79 8.23 -33.19
N LEU A 347 -9.04 9.12 -34.14
CA LEU A 347 -9.89 10.30 -33.97
C LEU A 347 -11.05 10.22 -34.95
N PRO A 348 -12.30 10.06 -34.49
CA PRO A 348 -13.44 10.14 -35.39
C PRO A 348 -13.58 11.53 -36.00
N ASP A 349 -14.03 11.57 -37.25
CA ASP A 349 -14.28 12.82 -37.97
C ASP A 349 -15.49 13.53 -37.34
N LYS A 350 -15.35 14.84 -37.10
CA LYS A 350 -16.43 15.69 -36.58
C LYS A 350 -17.53 15.87 -37.61
#